data_AF-A0A946AK05-F1
#
_entry.id   AF-A0A946AK05-F1
#
_cell.length_a   1.000
_cell.length_b   1.000
_cell.length_c   1.000
_cell.angle_alpha   90.00
_cell.angle_beta   90.00
_cell.angle_gamma   90.00
#
_symmetry.space_group_name_H-M   'P 1'
#
loop_
_entity.id
_entity.type
_entity.pdbx_description
1 polymer ?
#
loop_
_entity_poly.entity_id
_entity_poly.type
_entity_poly.pdbx_seq_one_letter_code
_entity_poly.pdbx_strand_id
1 'polypeptide(L)'
;MIVASLHNAGMMVIVILSCGTLYAYLGGPIPLATLDIRIGGLLLLLMLSTQGLNDSLMALMMRLSGKSPSRLLNVFSIGVELASVPLAILIAIVFVRLEMPITMLLVLAMGLGMMVLKRFAEMRIKLEALVDERTEELRVKSLELERQATHDALTGLFNRRYADNYLHKEIERSKRNDRPCTIALADIDHFKQINDQYSHAVGDKVLCRIAEIFVDRCWKTDVVAATVVKNSCCVFPIQTQYSPNKFARR
;
A
#
# COMPACT_ATOMS: atom_id res chain seq x y z
N MET A 1 1.36 6.41 13.92
CA MET A 1 0.51 7.57 14.27
C MET A 1 -0.55 7.16 15.28
N ILE A 2 -1.40 6.17 14.96
CA ILE A 2 -2.46 5.66 15.84
C ILE A 2 -1.94 5.16 17.19
N VAL A 3 -0.86 4.37 17.21
CA VAL A 3 -0.28 3.82 18.46
C VAL A 3 0.23 4.91 19.42
N ALA A 4 0.77 6.02 18.88
CA ALA A 4 1.27 7.13 19.69
C ALA A 4 0.11 7.94 20.28
N SER A 5 -0.93 8.23 19.48
CA SER A 5 -2.15 8.90 19.93
C SER A 5 -2.91 8.06 20.97
N LEU A 6 -2.88 6.73 20.83
CA LEU A 6 -3.53 5.82 21.77
C LEU A 6 -2.77 5.74 23.11
N HIS A 7 -1.43 5.70 23.07
CA HIS A 7 -0.62 5.84 24.29
C HIS A 7 -0.88 7.18 24.99
N ASN A 8 -0.97 8.27 24.21
CA ASN A 8 -1.27 9.61 24.72
C ASN A 8 -2.60 9.64 25.48
N ALA A 9 -3.67 9.10 24.87
CA ALA A 9 -5.00 9.08 25.48
C ALA A 9 -5.04 8.32 26.82
N GLY A 10 -4.26 7.25 26.97
CA GLY A 10 -4.25 6.44 28.19
C GLY A 10 -3.47 7.07 29.32
N MET A 11 -2.33 7.66 28.99
CA MET A 11 -1.56 8.44 29.96
C MET A 11 -2.36 9.65 30.40
N MET A 12 -3.07 10.30 29.48
CA MET A 12 -3.92 11.42 29.80
C MET A 12 -4.99 11.05 30.82
N VAL A 13 -5.70 9.93 30.67
CA VAL A 13 -6.68 9.44 31.66
C VAL A 13 -6.05 9.29 33.05
N ILE A 14 -4.87 8.68 33.16
CA ILE A 14 -4.19 8.49 34.46
C ILE A 14 -3.80 9.84 35.08
N VAL A 15 -3.30 10.76 34.26
CA VAL A 15 -2.91 12.11 34.68
C VAL A 15 -4.12 12.91 35.17
N ILE A 16 -5.26 12.81 34.48
CA ILE A 16 -6.53 13.46 34.86
C ILE A 16 -7.01 12.96 36.22
N LEU A 17 -7.01 11.65 36.42
CA LEU A 17 -7.47 11.04 37.67
C LEU A 17 -6.57 11.41 38.86
N SER A 18 -5.26 11.43 38.63
CA SER A 18 -4.26 11.85 39.64
C SER A 18 -4.41 13.33 40.02
N CYS A 19 -4.88 14.16 39.08
CA CYS A 19 -5.11 15.57 39.33
C CYS A 19 -6.41 15.86 40.06
N GLY A 20 -7.48 15.13 39.76
CA GLY A 20 -8.74 15.23 40.51
C GLY A 20 -8.55 14.88 41.99
N THR A 21 -7.76 13.86 42.30
CA THR A 21 -7.43 13.49 43.69
C THR A 21 -6.52 14.51 44.37
N LEU A 22 -5.54 15.07 43.65
CA LEU A 22 -4.66 16.11 44.17
C LEU A 22 -5.41 17.42 44.47
N TYR A 23 -6.35 17.83 43.61
CA TYR A 23 -7.22 18.98 43.85
C TYR A 23 -8.04 18.84 45.14
N ALA A 24 -8.64 17.65 45.34
CA ALA A 24 -9.39 17.35 46.55
C ALA A 24 -8.48 17.35 47.80
N TYR A 25 -7.27 16.79 47.70
CA TYR A 25 -6.29 16.77 48.79
C TYR A 25 -5.82 18.17 49.20
N LEU A 26 -5.67 19.09 48.24
CA LEU A 26 -5.31 20.49 48.48
C LEU A 26 -6.46 21.33 49.05
N GLY A 27 -7.60 20.72 49.39
CA GLY A 27 -8.74 21.39 50.00
C GLY A 27 -9.59 22.20 49.01
N GLY A 28 -9.53 21.86 47.72
CA GLY A 28 -10.39 22.46 46.71
C GLY A 28 -11.88 22.27 47.05
N PRO A 29 -12.70 23.34 47.01
CA PRO A 29 -14.11 23.24 47.38
C PRO A 29 -14.88 22.32 46.41
N ILE A 30 -15.71 21.44 46.99
CA ILE A 30 -16.57 20.50 46.29
C ILE A 30 -17.96 20.60 46.94
N PRO A 31 -19.05 20.94 46.21
CA PRO A 31 -19.15 21.09 44.77
C PRO A 31 -18.68 22.46 44.24
N LEU A 32 -18.25 22.50 42.97
CA LEU A 32 -17.96 23.71 42.19
C LEU A 32 -19.23 24.52 41.86
N ALA A 33 -20.05 24.82 42.87
CA ALA A 33 -21.29 25.58 42.68
C ALA A 33 -21.02 27.04 42.31
N THR A 34 -19.82 27.55 42.59
CA THR A 34 -19.36 28.89 42.25
C THR A 34 -17.97 28.82 41.62
N LEU A 35 -17.88 29.14 40.33
CA LEU A 35 -16.62 29.33 39.63
C LEU A 35 -16.08 30.72 39.97
N ASP A 36 -15.42 30.86 41.11
CA ASP A 36 -14.69 32.07 41.47
C ASP A 36 -13.30 32.10 40.81
N ILE A 37 -12.72 33.28 40.62
CA ILE A 37 -11.41 33.50 39.96
C ILE A 37 -10.29 32.69 40.60
N ARG A 38 -10.34 32.46 41.92
CA ARG A 38 -9.36 31.62 42.63
C ARG A 38 -9.45 30.15 42.20
N ILE A 39 -10.67 29.64 42.08
CA ILE A 39 -10.94 28.25 41.66
C ILE A 39 -10.58 28.08 40.18
N GLY A 40 -10.95 29.05 39.33
CA GLY A 40 -10.57 29.08 37.93
C GLY A 40 -9.05 29.10 37.73
N GLY A 41 -8.33 29.91 38.50
CA GLY A 41 -6.86 29.96 38.48
C GLY A 41 -6.21 28.65 38.92
N LEU A 42 -6.73 28.01 39.96
CA LEU A 42 -6.22 26.73 40.44
C LEU A 42 -6.45 25.60 39.43
N LEU A 43 -7.63 25.54 38.80
CA LEU A 43 -7.93 24.58 37.72
C LEU A 43 -7.03 24.82 36.49
N LEU A 44 -6.77 26.07 36.13
CA LEU A 44 -5.90 26.43 35.01
C LEU A 44 -4.43 26.06 35.29
N LEU A 45 -3.97 26.25 36.52
CA LEU A 45 -2.63 25.81 36.94
C LEU A 45 -2.50 24.29 36.93
N LEU A 46 -3.52 23.58 37.40
CA LEU A 46 -3.59 22.12 37.35
C LEU A 46 -3.54 21.62 35.89
N MET A 47 -4.27 22.29 34.99
CA MET A 47 -4.28 22.02 33.55
C MET A 47 -2.90 22.21 32.91
N LEU A 48 -2.24 23.34 33.15
CA LEU A 48 -0.90 23.59 32.62
C LEU A 48 0.13 22.58 33.16
N SER A 49 -0.01 22.17 34.42
CA SER A 49 0.88 21.18 35.04
C SER A 49 0.71 19.78 34.45
N THR A 50 -0.54 19.36 34.20
CA THR A 50 -0.84 18.06 33.60
C THR A 50 -0.39 17.98 32.14
N GLN A 51 -0.56 19.07 31.39
CA GLN A 51 -0.05 19.19 30.02
C GLN A 51 1.47 19.05 29.97
N GLY A 52 2.19 19.82 30.80
CA GLY A 52 3.66 19.77 30.84
C GLY A 52 4.19 18.38 31.24
N LEU A 53 3.51 17.69 32.16
CA LEU A 53 3.84 16.31 32.55
C LEU A 53 3.62 15.33 31.39
N ASN A 54 2.49 15.43 30.69
CA ASN A 54 2.17 14.54 29.58
C ASN A 54 3.15 14.70 28.41
N ASP A 55 3.48 15.94 28.05
CA ASP A 55 4.44 16.24 26.98
C ASP A 55 5.86 15.75 27.34
N SER A 56 6.28 15.95 28.60
CA SER A 56 7.57 15.49 29.11
C SER A 56 7.65 13.95 29.11
N LEU A 57 6.57 13.28 29.50
CA LEU A 57 6.50 11.82 29.55
C LEU A 57 6.48 11.22 28.14
N MET A 58 5.73 11.83 27.22
CA MET A 58 5.75 11.42 25.81
C MET A 58 7.14 11.61 25.20
N ALA A 59 7.80 12.75 25.45
CA ALA A 59 9.17 12.99 25.00
C ALA A 59 10.16 11.94 25.56
N LEU A 60 10.02 11.56 26.83
CA LEU A 60 10.81 10.51 27.46
C LEU A 60 10.55 9.14 26.81
N MET A 61 9.28 8.76 26.61
CA MET A 61 8.92 7.50 25.97
C MET A 61 9.41 7.41 24.53
N MET A 62 9.37 8.52 23.78
CA MET A 62 9.89 8.58 22.41
C MET A 62 11.40 8.39 22.38
N ARG A 63 12.14 8.99 23.33
CA ARG A 63 13.59 8.78 23.51
C ARG A 63 13.92 7.33 23.84
N LEU A 64 13.19 6.72 24.78
CA LEU A 64 13.37 5.31 25.16
C LEU A 64 13.02 4.35 24.00
N SER A 65 12.08 4.72 23.15
CA SER A 65 11.65 3.92 22.00
C SER A 65 12.48 4.17 20.72
N GLY A 66 13.51 5.02 20.77
CA GLY A 66 14.38 5.33 19.64
C GLY A 66 13.69 6.04 18.46
N LYS A 67 12.53 6.68 18.67
CA LYS A 67 11.74 7.35 17.61
C LYS A 67 12.02 8.85 17.58
N SER A 68 12.21 9.43 16.38
CA SER A 68 12.47 10.87 16.22
C SER A 68 11.20 11.74 16.39
N PRO A 69 11.34 12.99 16.87
CA PRO A 69 10.22 13.81 17.39
C PRO A 69 9.35 14.48 16.31
N SER A 70 9.55 14.18 15.02
CA SER A 70 9.04 15.00 13.91
C SER A 70 7.53 14.90 13.63
N ARG A 71 6.72 14.39 14.57
CA ARG A 71 5.28 14.14 14.38
C ARG A 71 4.35 14.78 15.41
N LEU A 72 4.86 15.73 16.20
CA LEU A 72 4.08 16.41 17.25
C LEU A 72 3.15 17.53 16.73
N LEU A 73 3.30 18.01 15.50
CA LEU A 73 2.48 19.09 14.93
C LEU A 73 1.51 18.59 13.86
N ASN A 74 0.65 17.64 14.21
CA ASN A 74 -0.49 17.29 13.36
C ASN A 74 -1.75 17.97 13.91
N VAL A 75 -2.49 18.69 13.07
CA VAL A 75 -3.72 19.42 13.44
C VAL A 75 -4.73 18.52 14.16
N PHE A 76 -4.75 17.23 13.83
CA PHE A 76 -5.55 16.21 14.50
C PHE A 76 -5.10 15.95 15.96
N SER A 77 -3.80 15.98 16.25
CA SER A 77 -3.27 15.83 17.63
C SER A 77 -3.64 17.04 18.48
N ILE A 78 -3.49 18.24 17.92
CA ILE A 78 -3.87 19.50 18.58
C ILE A 78 -5.38 19.52 18.86
N GLY A 79 -6.20 19.03 17.94
CA GLY A 79 -7.65 18.91 18.14
C GLY A 79 -8.04 17.91 19.23
N VAL A 80 -7.37 16.75 19.28
CA VAL A 80 -7.57 15.76 20.36
C VAL A 80 -7.11 16.34 21.71
N GLU A 81 -5.99 17.06 21.76
CA GLU A 81 -5.49 17.75 22.96
C GLU A 81 -6.46 18.83 23.44
N LEU A 82 -6.97 19.69 22.55
CA LEU A 82 -7.96 20.71 22.90
C LEU A 82 -9.30 20.13 23.38
N ALA A 83 -9.75 19.00 22.85
CA ALA A 83 -11.01 18.37 23.24
C ALA A 83 -10.91 17.53 24.52
N SER A 84 -9.73 16.96 24.77
CA SER A 84 -9.49 16.08 25.90
C SER A 84 -9.33 16.83 27.23
N VAL A 85 -8.94 18.11 27.20
CA VAL A 85 -8.77 18.93 28.41
C VAL A 85 -10.11 19.37 29.05
N PRO A 86 -11.13 19.84 28.32
CA PRO A 86 -12.46 20.06 28.89
C PRO A 86 -13.09 18.76 29.40
N LEU A 87 -12.86 17.65 28.67
CA LEU A 87 -13.34 16.33 29.06
C LEU A 87 -12.64 15.81 30.33
N ALA A 88 -11.35 16.10 30.49
CA ALA A 88 -10.57 15.84 31.70
C ALA A 88 -11.16 16.54 32.92
N ILE A 89 -11.46 17.83 32.77
CA ILE A 89 -12.04 18.65 33.83
C ILE A 89 -13.42 18.09 34.20
N LEU A 90 -14.25 17.77 33.21
CA LEU A 90 -15.56 17.16 33.44
C LEU A 90 -15.44 15.81 34.19
N ILE A 91 -14.50 14.95 33.77
CA ILE A 91 -14.24 13.65 34.41
C ILE A 91 -13.73 13.83 35.83
N ALA A 92 -12.78 14.75 36.09
CA ALA A 92 -12.27 15.03 37.43
C ALA A 92 -13.37 15.52 38.37
N ILE A 93 -14.27 16.39 37.89
CA ILE A 93 -15.43 16.88 38.65
C ILE A 93 -16.41 15.76 38.98
N VAL A 94 -16.63 14.83 38.05
CA VAL A 94 -17.49 13.66 38.25
C VAL A 94 -16.83 12.62 39.16
N PHE A 95 -15.53 12.37 39.01
CA PHE A 95 -14.77 11.39 39.79
C PHE A 95 -14.68 11.75 41.27
N VAL A 96 -14.55 13.04 41.59
CA VAL A 96 -14.52 13.53 42.98
C VAL A 96 -15.87 13.29 43.70
N ARG A 97 -16.95 13.02 42.95
CA ARG A 97 -18.26 12.64 43.50
C ARG A 97 -18.52 11.12 43.54
N LEU A 98 -17.61 10.30 43.03
CA LEU A 98 -17.77 8.85 42.95
C LEU A 98 -17.12 8.17 44.16
N GLU A 99 -17.76 7.12 44.67
CA GLU A 99 -17.20 6.29 45.73
C GLU A 99 -15.94 5.54 45.25
N MET A 100 -14.95 5.37 46.13
CA MET A 100 -13.68 4.68 45.84
C MET A 100 -13.80 3.35 45.08
N PRO A 101 -14.73 2.41 45.37
CA PRO A 101 -14.86 1.18 44.58
C PRO A 101 -15.24 1.42 43.11
N ILE A 102 -16.08 2.42 42.83
CA ILE A 102 -16.51 2.75 41.46
C ILE A 102 -15.34 3.36 40.68
N THR A 103 -14.52 4.19 41.34
CA THR A 103 -13.32 4.78 40.72
C THR A 103 -12.31 3.71 40.29
N MET A 104 -12.07 2.70 41.12
CA MET A 104 -11.17 1.58 40.81
C MET A 104 -11.69 0.72 39.64
N LEU A 105 -13.01 0.46 39.60
CA LEU A 105 -13.63 -0.28 38.50
C LEU A 105 -13.49 0.45 37.16
N LEU A 106 -13.66 1.78 37.16
CA LEU A 106 -13.50 2.60 35.95
C LEU A 106 -12.05 2.61 35.45
N VAL A 107 -11.06 2.75 36.35
CA VAL A 107 -9.64 2.67 35.98
C VAL A 107 -9.31 1.32 35.36
N LEU A 108 -9.79 0.23 35.96
CA LEU A 108 -9.61 -1.12 35.43
C LEU A 108 -10.25 -1.27 34.05
N ALA A 109 -11.49 -0.82 33.87
CA ALA A 109 -12.22 -0.87 32.61
C ALA A 109 -11.51 -0.07 31.50
N MET A 110 -11.01 1.14 31.83
CA MET A 110 -10.26 1.97 30.88
C MET A 110 -8.91 1.34 30.53
N GLY A 111 -8.20 0.76 31.49
CA GLY A 111 -6.95 0.03 31.26
C GLY A 111 -7.14 -1.20 30.36
N LEU A 112 -8.18 -1.99 30.61
CA LEU A 112 -8.56 -3.13 29.76
C LEU A 112 -8.95 -2.68 28.36
N GLY A 113 -9.80 -1.65 28.25
CA GLY A 113 -10.19 -1.06 26.97
C GLY A 113 -8.97 -0.57 26.18
N MET A 114 -8.00 0.04 26.85
CA MET A 114 -6.77 0.50 26.24
C MET A 114 -5.91 -0.65 25.70
N MET A 115 -5.79 -1.74 26.45
CA MET A 115 -5.08 -2.94 25.97
C MET A 115 -5.74 -3.53 24.72
N VAL A 116 -7.07 -3.58 24.67
CA VAL A 116 -7.82 -4.06 23.51
C VAL A 116 -7.59 -3.15 22.29
N LEU A 117 -7.69 -1.82 22.47
CA LEU A 117 -7.44 -0.86 21.40
C LEU A 117 -6.00 -0.94 20.88
N LYS A 118 -5.03 -1.17 21.76
CA LYS A 118 -3.61 -1.33 21.37
C LYS A 118 -3.43 -2.58 20.51
N ARG A 119 -4.01 -3.71 20.92
CA ARG A 119 -3.98 -4.94 20.11
C ARG A 119 -4.66 -4.73 18.75
N PHE A 120 -5.77 -4.02 18.72
CA PHE A 120 -6.46 -3.67 17.46
C PHE A 120 -5.58 -2.84 16.53
N ALA A 121 -4.89 -1.83 17.07
CA ALA A 121 -3.97 -1.00 16.28
C ALA A 121 -2.78 -1.80 15.74
N GLU A 122 -2.19 -2.68 16.54
CA GLU A 122 -1.09 -3.56 16.12
C GLU A 122 -1.55 -4.56 15.05
N MET A 123 -2.73 -5.15 15.20
CA MET A 123 -3.30 -6.06 14.21
C MET A 123 -3.55 -5.36 12.88
N ARG A 124 -4.06 -4.12 12.88
CA ARG A 124 -4.26 -3.34 11.66
C ARG A 124 -2.96 -3.12 10.89
N ILE A 125 -1.90 -2.71 11.58
CA ILE A 125 -0.59 -2.48 10.96
C ILE A 125 -0.03 -3.79 10.36
N LYS A 126 -0.15 -4.91 11.09
CA LYS A 126 0.27 -6.23 10.58
C LYS A 126 -0.55 -6.67 9.37
N LEU A 127 -1.86 -6.43 9.40
CA LEU A 127 -2.74 -6.78 8.31
C LEU A 127 -2.44 -5.97 7.06
N GLU A 128 -2.23 -4.65 7.18
CA GLU A 128 -1.83 -3.78 6.08
C GLU A 128 -0.52 -4.26 5.44
N ALA A 129 0.51 -4.53 6.25
CA ALA A 129 1.78 -5.06 5.73
C ALA A 129 1.62 -6.42 5.02
N LEU A 130 0.79 -7.31 5.56
CA LEU A 130 0.54 -8.61 4.94
C LEU A 130 -0.26 -8.48 3.64
N VAL A 131 -1.23 -7.56 3.58
CA VAL A 131 -2.00 -7.28 2.37
C VAL A 131 -1.10 -6.75 1.27
N ASP A 132 -0.19 -5.82 1.58
CA ASP A 132 0.76 -5.27 0.60
C ASP A 132 1.68 -6.37 0.05
N GLU A 133 2.24 -7.21 0.94
CA GLU A 133 3.09 -8.35 0.55
C GLU A 133 2.35 -9.32 -0.37
N ARG A 134 1.11 -9.71 -0.01
CA ARG A 134 0.30 -10.64 -0.81
C ARG A 134 -0.15 -10.04 -2.13
N THR A 135 -0.43 -8.74 -2.16
CA THR A 135 -0.80 -8.05 -3.39
C THR A 135 0.36 -8.06 -4.38
N GLU A 136 1.59 -7.82 -3.91
CA GLU A 136 2.78 -7.89 -4.76
C GLU A 136 3.07 -9.32 -5.23
N GLU A 137 2.96 -10.32 -4.34
CA GLU A 137 3.11 -11.73 -4.72
C GLU A 137 2.11 -12.15 -5.80
N LEU A 138 0.84 -11.76 -5.64
CA LEU A 138 -0.21 -12.00 -6.64
C LEU A 138 0.07 -11.28 -7.94
N ARG A 139 0.56 -10.04 -7.89
CA ARG A 139 0.92 -9.25 -9.08
C ARG A 139 2.02 -9.94 -9.89
N VAL A 140 3.08 -10.41 -9.22
CA VAL A 140 4.19 -11.13 -9.86
C VAL A 140 3.70 -12.44 -10.47
N LYS A 141 2.92 -13.24 -9.73
CA LYS A 141 2.33 -14.49 -10.25
C LYS A 141 1.39 -14.25 -11.42
N SER A 142 0.57 -13.20 -11.37
CA SER A 142 -0.33 -12.83 -12.46
C SER A 142 0.45 -12.44 -13.71
N LEU A 143 1.54 -11.68 -13.57
CA LEU A 143 2.38 -11.29 -14.70
C LEU A 143 3.05 -12.52 -15.34
N GLU A 144 3.51 -13.47 -14.53
CA GLU A 144 4.10 -14.71 -15.02
C GLU A 144 3.08 -15.57 -15.77
N LEU A 145 1.88 -15.74 -15.21
CA LEU A 145 0.79 -16.46 -15.89
C LEU A 145 0.37 -15.77 -17.18
N GLU A 146 0.28 -14.44 -17.18
CA GLU A 146 -0.01 -13.67 -18.39
C GLU A 146 1.08 -13.88 -19.44
N ARG A 147 2.35 -13.80 -19.05
CA ARG A 147 3.48 -14.06 -19.94
C ARG A 147 3.40 -15.48 -20.52
N GLN A 148 3.16 -16.50 -19.72
CA GLN A 148 3.01 -17.88 -20.20
C GLN A 148 1.80 -18.07 -21.12
N ALA A 149 0.70 -17.36 -20.85
CA ALA A 149 -0.51 -17.42 -21.67
C ALA A 149 -0.36 -16.69 -23.02
N THR A 150 0.52 -15.68 -23.10
CA THR A 150 0.61 -14.76 -24.25
C THR A 150 1.91 -14.85 -25.04
N HIS A 151 3.00 -15.36 -24.46
CA HIS A 151 4.32 -15.42 -25.09
C HIS A 151 4.78 -16.86 -25.33
N ASP A 152 5.63 -17.04 -26.34
CA ASP A 152 6.34 -18.27 -26.64
C ASP A 152 7.57 -18.42 -25.73
N ALA A 153 7.74 -19.61 -25.15
CA ALA A 153 8.78 -19.84 -24.13
C ALA A 153 10.21 -19.82 -24.68
N LEU A 154 10.40 -20.18 -25.95
CA LEU A 154 11.71 -20.24 -26.59
C LEU A 154 12.16 -18.86 -27.07
N THR A 155 11.31 -18.20 -27.84
CA THR A 155 11.66 -16.94 -28.52
C THR A 155 11.33 -15.69 -27.71
N GLY A 156 10.45 -15.78 -26.71
CA GLY A 156 9.95 -14.64 -25.96
C GLY A 156 9.03 -13.72 -26.77
N LEU A 157 8.68 -14.06 -28.01
CA LEU A 157 7.70 -13.36 -28.83
C LEU A 157 6.28 -13.69 -28.39
N PHE A 158 5.28 -12.96 -28.88
CA PHE A 158 3.89 -13.37 -28.67
C PHE A 158 3.64 -14.76 -29.27
N ASN A 159 2.86 -15.58 -28.57
CA ASN A 159 2.48 -16.89 -29.08
C ASN A 159 1.35 -16.75 -30.11
N ARG A 160 1.08 -17.86 -30.81
CA ARG A 160 0.00 -17.94 -31.80
C ARG A 160 -1.37 -17.54 -31.25
N ARG A 161 -1.71 -17.97 -30.03
CA ARG A 161 -3.03 -17.66 -29.43
C ARG A 161 -3.21 -16.16 -29.24
N TYR A 162 -2.16 -15.45 -28.80
CA TYR A 162 -2.20 -14.01 -28.67
C TYR A 162 -2.33 -13.35 -30.05
N ALA A 163 -1.54 -13.79 -31.02
CA ALA A 163 -1.57 -13.27 -32.38
C ALA A 163 -2.97 -13.39 -33.01
N ASP A 164 -3.62 -14.55 -32.92
CA ASP A 164 -4.96 -14.79 -33.46
C ASP A 164 -5.99 -13.83 -32.84
N ASN A 165 -5.94 -13.65 -31.52
CA ASN A 165 -6.82 -12.72 -30.80
C ASN A 165 -6.56 -11.25 -31.18
N TYR A 166 -5.29 -10.87 -31.34
CA TYR A 166 -4.90 -9.52 -31.74
C TYR A 166 -5.35 -9.21 -33.16
N LEU A 167 -5.12 -10.15 -34.09
CA LEU A 167 -5.54 -10.04 -35.49
C LEU A 167 -7.05 -9.85 -35.62
N HIS A 168 -7.85 -10.63 -34.88
CA HIS A 168 -9.30 -10.50 -34.91
C HIS A 168 -9.75 -9.08 -34.47
N LYS A 169 -9.13 -8.54 -33.42
CA LYS A 169 -9.42 -7.18 -32.93
C LYS A 169 -8.99 -6.11 -33.93
N GLU A 170 -7.81 -6.25 -34.55
CA GLU A 170 -7.33 -5.26 -35.50
C GLU A 170 -8.07 -5.28 -36.83
N ILE A 171 -8.55 -6.44 -37.30
CA ILE A 171 -9.43 -6.52 -38.47
C ILE A 171 -10.74 -5.73 -38.21
N GLU A 172 -11.35 -5.88 -37.03
CA GLU A 172 -12.54 -5.12 -36.67
C GLU A 172 -12.28 -3.62 -36.55
N ARG A 173 -11.13 -3.23 -36.00
CA ARG A 173 -10.72 -1.83 -35.87
C ARG A 173 -10.41 -1.20 -37.24
N SER A 174 -9.74 -1.95 -38.11
CA SER A 174 -9.45 -1.57 -39.50
C SER A 174 -10.73 -1.26 -40.26
N LYS A 175 -11.72 -2.17 -40.18
CA LYS A 175 -13.05 -1.99 -40.79
C LYS A 175 -13.79 -0.75 -40.28
N ARG A 176 -13.71 -0.46 -38.97
CA ARG A 176 -14.41 0.69 -38.37
C ARG A 176 -13.78 2.03 -38.70
N ASN A 177 -12.46 2.09 -38.83
CA ASN A 177 -11.72 3.34 -38.96
C ASN A 177 -11.18 3.60 -40.38
N ASP A 178 -11.50 2.71 -41.33
CA ASP A 178 -11.00 2.71 -42.70
C ASP A 178 -9.46 2.84 -42.78
N ARG A 179 -8.78 2.14 -41.86
CA ARG A 179 -7.32 2.12 -41.76
C ARG A 179 -6.81 0.73 -42.14
N PRO A 180 -6.03 0.58 -43.23
CA PRO A 180 -5.52 -0.73 -43.63
C PRO A 180 -4.48 -1.24 -42.63
N CYS A 181 -4.59 -2.51 -42.25
CA CYS A 181 -3.56 -3.25 -41.52
C CYS A 181 -2.80 -4.18 -42.47
N THR A 182 -1.53 -4.48 -42.17
CA THR A 182 -0.71 -5.42 -42.96
C THR A 182 -0.22 -6.55 -42.07
N ILE A 183 -0.26 -7.76 -42.61
CA ILE A 183 0.23 -8.97 -41.94
C ILE A 183 1.28 -9.57 -42.87
N ALA A 184 2.48 -9.81 -42.38
CA ALA A 184 3.49 -10.56 -43.12
C ALA A 184 3.64 -11.96 -42.53
N LEU A 185 3.67 -12.97 -43.41
CA LEU A 185 4.02 -14.32 -43.03
C LEU A 185 5.46 -14.65 -43.45
N ALA A 186 6.36 -14.86 -42.50
CA ALA A 186 7.73 -15.28 -42.76
C ALA A 186 7.96 -16.71 -42.25
N ASP A 187 8.51 -17.58 -43.10
CA ASP A 187 8.96 -18.93 -42.75
C ASP A 187 10.49 -19.00 -42.85
N ILE A 188 11.11 -19.86 -42.05
CA ILE A 188 12.56 -20.06 -42.07
C ILE A 188 12.90 -21.19 -43.03
N ASP A 189 13.45 -20.83 -44.18
CA ASP A 189 13.85 -21.79 -45.20
C ASP A 189 14.87 -22.80 -44.66
N HIS A 190 14.68 -24.07 -45.01
CA HIS A 190 15.58 -25.18 -44.65
C HIS A 190 15.85 -25.35 -43.14
N PHE A 191 14.98 -24.84 -42.24
CA PHE A 191 15.19 -24.95 -40.80
C PHE A 191 15.38 -26.39 -40.31
N LYS A 192 14.68 -27.36 -40.94
CA LYS A 192 14.89 -28.78 -40.66
C LYS A 192 16.33 -29.25 -40.91
N GLN A 193 16.96 -28.79 -42.00
CA GLN A 193 18.35 -29.15 -42.31
C GLN A 193 19.32 -28.61 -41.26
N ILE A 194 19.05 -27.42 -40.72
CA ILE A 194 19.84 -26.84 -39.62
C ILE A 194 19.74 -27.75 -38.38
N ASN A 195 18.52 -28.18 -38.02
CA ASN A 195 18.31 -29.08 -36.89
C ASN A 195 18.98 -30.44 -37.11
N ASP A 196 18.84 -31.00 -38.30
CA ASP A 196 19.40 -32.32 -38.67
C ASP A 196 20.94 -32.28 -38.69
N GLN A 197 21.56 -31.16 -39.08
CA GLN A 197 23.02 -31.02 -39.20
C GLN A 197 23.72 -30.54 -37.91
N TYR A 198 23.07 -29.68 -37.12
CA TYR A 198 23.71 -28.98 -36.00
C TYR A 198 23.03 -29.21 -34.64
N SER A 199 22.02 -30.07 -34.57
CA SER A 199 21.13 -30.32 -33.42
C SER A 199 20.07 -29.25 -33.16
N HIS A 200 19.01 -29.66 -32.46
CA HIS A 200 17.92 -28.78 -32.04
C HIS A 200 18.38 -27.59 -31.19
N ALA A 201 19.40 -27.76 -30.34
CA ALA A 201 19.91 -26.67 -29.51
C ALA A 201 20.52 -25.52 -30.34
N VAL A 202 21.09 -25.82 -31.51
CA VAL A 202 21.58 -24.80 -32.44
C VAL A 202 20.40 -24.16 -33.20
N GLY A 203 19.41 -24.96 -33.60
CA GLY A 203 18.16 -24.45 -34.16
C GLY A 203 17.46 -23.46 -33.25
N ASP A 204 17.34 -23.77 -31.95
CA ASP A 204 16.76 -22.92 -30.93
C ASP A 204 17.46 -21.55 -30.85
N LYS A 205 18.80 -21.54 -30.89
CA LYS A 205 19.58 -20.28 -30.92
C LYS A 205 19.33 -19.48 -32.19
N VAL A 206 19.20 -20.15 -33.33
CA VAL A 206 18.86 -19.50 -34.60
C VAL A 206 17.47 -18.87 -34.52
N LEU A 207 16.49 -19.56 -33.92
CA LEU A 207 15.14 -19.03 -33.70
C LEU A 207 15.15 -17.79 -32.80
N CYS A 208 15.85 -17.83 -31.66
CA CYS A 208 15.97 -16.67 -30.78
C CYS A 208 16.62 -15.48 -31.51
N ARG A 209 17.67 -15.74 -32.29
CA ARG A 209 18.34 -14.67 -33.04
C ARG A 209 17.47 -14.05 -34.12
N ILE A 210 16.68 -14.88 -34.82
CA ILE A 210 15.73 -14.40 -35.82
C ILE A 210 14.62 -13.57 -35.15
N ALA A 211 14.11 -14.03 -34.01
CA ALA A 211 13.12 -13.30 -33.21
C ALA A 211 13.61 -11.89 -32.80
N GLU A 212 14.84 -11.80 -32.29
CA GLU A 212 15.50 -10.51 -31.98
C GLU A 212 15.55 -9.59 -33.20
N ILE A 213 15.98 -10.11 -34.36
CA ILE A 213 16.07 -9.33 -35.60
C ILE A 213 14.70 -8.79 -36.01
N PHE A 214 13.63 -9.59 -35.90
CA PHE A 214 12.28 -9.12 -36.22
C PHE A 214 11.82 -8.02 -35.27
N VAL A 215 12.06 -8.15 -33.96
CA VAL A 215 11.70 -7.13 -32.96
C VAL A 215 12.44 -5.82 -33.22
N ASP A 216 13.74 -5.87 -33.49
CA ASP A 216 14.57 -4.69 -33.76
C ASP A 216 14.19 -3.96 -35.05
N ARG A 217 13.65 -4.68 -36.05
CA ARG A 217 13.22 -4.12 -37.34
C ARG A 217 11.77 -3.64 -37.32
N CYS A 218 10.98 -4.05 -36.34
CA CYS A 218 9.59 -3.66 -36.18
C CYS A 218 9.45 -2.36 -35.37
N TRP A 219 8.36 -1.62 -35.57
CA TRP A 219 8.07 -0.47 -34.72
C TRP A 219 7.49 -0.94 -33.39
N LYS A 220 7.53 -0.07 -32.36
CA LYS A 220 6.93 -0.35 -31.05
C LYS A 220 5.42 -0.65 -31.10
N THR A 221 4.75 -0.21 -32.17
CA THR A 221 3.32 -0.42 -32.40
C THR A 221 3.00 -1.68 -33.21
N ASP A 222 4.03 -2.35 -33.73
CA ASP A 222 3.88 -3.60 -34.47
C ASP A 222 3.89 -4.77 -33.48
N VAL A 223 3.12 -5.82 -33.78
CA VAL A 223 3.09 -7.05 -32.98
C VAL A 223 3.87 -8.13 -33.71
N VAL A 224 4.87 -8.71 -33.05
CA VAL A 224 5.64 -9.84 -33.60
C VAL A 224 5.28 -11.09 -32.82
N ALA A 225 4.84 -12.13 -33.52
CA ALA A 225 4.49 -13.41 -32.92
C ALA A 225 5.26 -14.56 -33.55
N ALA A 226 5.56 -15.59 -32.76
CA ALA A 226 6.17 -16.83 -33.21
C ALA A 226 5.19 -18.00 -33.10
N THR A 227 5.25 -18.89 -34.09
CA THR A 227 4.58 -20.19 -34.03
C THR A 227 5.51 -21.27 -34.57
N VAL A 228 5.50 -22.44 -33.93
CA VAL A 228 6.13 -23.64 -34.46
C VAL A 228 5.07 -24.50 -35.13
N VAL A 229 5.29 -24.87 -36.39
CA VAL A 229 4.43 -25.74 -37.17
C VAL A 229 5.26 -26.95 -37.61
N LYS A 230 5.17 -28.05 -36.86
CA LYS A 230 5.96 -29.28 -37.05
C LYS A 230 7.48 -29.04 -37.12
N ASN A 231 8.00 -28.75 -38.31
CA ASN A 231 9.42 -28.58 -38.64
C ASN A 231 9.74 -27.20 -39.25
N SER A 232 8.75 -26.32 -39.31
CA SER A 232 8.84 -24.94 -39.78
C SER A 232 8.53 -24.01 -38.61
N CYS A 233 9.23 -22.87 -38.55
CA CYS A 233 8.93 -21.83 -37.58
C CYS A 233 8.57 -20.58 -38.34
N CYS A 234 7.42 -20.01 -37.99
CA CYS A 234 6.91 -18.85 -38.66
C CYS A 234 6.87 -17.66 -37.70
N VAL A 235 7.39 -16.53 -38.16
CA VAL A 235 7.39 -15.27 -37.42
C VAL A 235 6.57 -14.24 -38.19
N PHE A 236 5.61 -13.62 -37.51
CA PHE A 236 4.63 -12.76 -38.16
C PHE A 236 4.64 -11.36 -37.54
N PRO A 237 5.17 -10.35 -38.24
CA PRO A 237 4.96 -8.96 -37.87
C PRO A 237 3.59 -8.50 -38.38
N ILE A 238 2.79 -7.96 -37.46
CA ILE A 238 1.49 -7.34 -37.72
C ILE A 238 1.66 -5.84 -37.59
N GLN A 239 1.50 -5.13 -38.70
CA GLN A 239 1.64 -3.68 -38.78
C GLN A 239 0.29 -2.99 -38.66
N THR A 240 0.23 -2.00 -37.78
CA THR A 240 -0.92 -1.10 -37.62
C THR A 240 -0.91 0.08 -38.59
N GLN A 241 0.19 0.28 -39.33
CA GLN A 241 0.31 1.25 -40.42
C GLN A 241 0.98 0.61 -41.63
N TYR A 242 0.31 0.69 -42.79
CA TYR A 242 0.83 0.20 -44.07
C TYR A 242 2.10 0.95 -44.47
N SER A 243 3.21 0.22 -44.68
CA SER A 243 4.43 0.76 -45.29
C SER A 243 4.89 -0.16 -46.44
N PRO A 244 4.77 0.27 -47.71
CA PRO A 244 4.99 -0.59 -48.88
C PRO A 244 6.44 -1.09 -49.03
N ASN A 245 7.42 -0.49 -48.35
CA ASN A 245 8.83 -0.81 -48.52
C ASN A 245 9.50 -1.47 -47.28
N LYS A 246 8.76 -1.74 -46.19
CA LYS A 246 9.38 -2.15 -44.91
C LYS A 246 9.88 -3.60 -44.89
N PHE A 247 9.22 -4.50 -45.61
CA PHE A 247 9.62 -5.92 -45.72
C PHE A 247 9.93 -6.37 -47.15
N ALA A 248 9.74 -5.49 -48.14
CA ALA A 248 10.06 -5.80 -49.53
C ALA A 248 11.56 -5.58 -49.79
N ARG A 249 12.29 -6.68 -50.00
CA ARG A 249 13.70 -6.85 -50.41
C ARG A 249 14.71 -7.09 -49.28
N ARG A 250 15.11 -8.37 -49.16
CA ARG A 250 16.48 -8.84 -49.39
C ARG A 250 16.45 -10.32 -49.74
#